data_AF-A0A352KNY2-F1
#
_entry.id   AF-A0A352KNY2-F1
#
_cell.length_a   1.000
_cell.length_b   1.000
_cell.length_c   1.000
_cell.angle_alpha   90.00
_cell.angle_beta   90.00
_cell.angle_gamma   90.00
#
_symmetry.space_group_name_H-M   'P 1'
#
loop_
_entity.id
_entity.type
_entity.pdbx_description
1 polymer ?
#
loop_
_entity_poly.entity_id
_entity_poly.type
_entity_poly.pdbx_seq_one_letter_code
_entity_poly.pdbx_strand_id
1 'polypeptide(L)'
;MGNSSDIAGSIPCLKYGEAGFKSALESLLSRDKTQDLDLQSQVSAILEEIRSQGDAALIELTNRLDRRAVQQISELCIGAEEMTLATSSVEKQTVQALQQAADRIRKFHEKQVQSSWSFEDEWGNQLGQRIQAIQRVGIYVPGGQAAYPSSMLMNAIPARVAGVTEIIATVPAPNNLLNPMVLAA
;
A
#
# COMPACT_ATOMS: atom_id res chain seq x y z
N MET A 1 -37.60 -2.02 -23.73
CA MET A 1 -37.80 -0.55 -23.75
C MET A 1 -38.55 -0.18 -22.48
N GLY A 2 -37.91 0.57 -21.60
CA GLY A 2 -38.45 0.89 -20.27
C GLY A 2 -37.39 1.60 -19.41
N ASN A 3 -37.03 2.79 -19.86
CA ASN A 3 -36.37 3.91 -19.17
C ASN A 3 -35.18 3.66 -18.23
N SER A 4 -34.01 3.67 -18.85
CA SER A 4 -32.83 4.37 -18.32
C SER A 4 -33.08 5.88 -18.32
N SER A 5 -33.62 6.41 -17.23
CA SER A 5 -33.58 7.84 -16.88
C SER A 5 -34.21 8.03 -15.50
N ASP A 6 -33.38 8.19 -14.46
CA ASP A 6 -33.67 8.86 -13.15
C ASP A 6 -32.93 8.23 -11.95
N ILE A 7 -31.60 8.09 -12.02
CA ILE A 7 -30.76 7.95 -10.81
C ILE A 7 -29.57 8.90 -10.90
N ALA A 8 -29.84 10.18 -11.11
CA ALA A 8 -28.87 11.25 -10.87
C ALA A 8 -29.28 11.99 -9.59
N GLY A 9 -28.68 11.63 -8.44
CA GLY A 9 -28.48 12.59 -7.35
C GLY A 9 -29.30 12.47 -6.06
N SER A 10 -30.01 11.36 -5.77
CA SER A 10 -30.63 11.18 -4.45
C SER A 10 -29.75 10.29 -3.55
N ILE A 11 -29.32 10.82 -2.39
CA ILE A 11 -28.62 10.04 -1.37
C ILE A 11 -29.64 9.06 -0.74
N PRO A 12 -29.37 7.74 -0.73
CA PRO A 12 -30.29 6.77 -0.13
C PRO A 12 -30.54 7.10 1.35
N CYS A 13 -31.81 7.32 1.70
CA CYS A 13 -32.22 7.58 3.08
C CYS A 13 -33.02 6.37 3.59
N LEU A 14 -32.49 5.70 4.62
CA LEU A 14 -33.13 4.57 5.26
C LEU A 14 -33.62 4.99 6.64
N LYS A 15 -34.90 4.73 6.93
CA LYS A 15 -35.51 5.03 8.23
C LYS A 15 -35.61 3.77 9.08
N TYR A 16 -34.95 3.80 10.23
CA TYR A 16 -35.02 2.70 11.20
C TYR A 16 -36.46 2.52 11.70
N GLY A 17 -36.98 1.29 11.62
CA GLY A 17 -38.32 0.93 12.07
C GLY A 17 -39.39 0.84 10.98
N GLU A 18 -39.11 1.29 9.75
CA GLU A 18 -40.01 1.06 8.62
C GLU A 18 -39.96 -0.41 8.14
N ALA A 19 -41.09 -0.92 7.67
CA ALA A 19 -41.14 -2.22 7.02
C ALA A 19 -40.17 -2.21 5.82
N GLY A 20 -39.27 -3.20 5.78
CA GLY A 20 -38.24 -3.28 4.73
C GLY A 20 -36.90 -2.62 5.06
N PHE A 21 -36.74 -1.91 6.20
CA PHE A 21 -35.47 -1.30 6.60
C PHE A 21 -34.29 -2.29 6.56
N LYS A 22 -34.47 -3.49 7.12
CA LYS A 22 -33.41 -4.50 7.20
C LYS A 22 -32.93 -4.93 5.81
N SER A 23 -33.86 -5.20 4.89
CA SER A 23 -33.53 -5.61 3.52
C SER A 23 -32.89 -4.47 2.73
N ALA A 24 -33.38 -3.23 2.88
CA ALA A 24 -32.77 -2.06 2.25
C ALA A 24 -31.35 -1.80 2.78
N LEU A 25 -31.14 -1.98 4.09
CA LEU A 25 -29.82 -1.84 4.71
C LEU A 25 -28.87 -2.94 4.24
N GLU A 26 -29.33 -4.19 4.18
CA GLU A 26 -28.55 -5.31 3.64
C GLU A 26 -28.15 -5.07 2.18
N SER A 27 -29.05 -4.53 1.35
CA SER A 27 -28.75 -4.16 -0.03
C SER A 27 -27.82 -2.95 -0.16
N LEU A 28 -27.83 -2.01 0.79
CA LEU A 28 -26.89 -0.89 0.79
C LEU A 28 -25.50 -1.33 1.26
N LEU A 29 -25.46 -2.24 2.25
CA LEU A 29 -24.23 -2.80 2.79
C LEU A 29 -23.63 -3.91 1.93
N SER A 30 -24.42 -4.48 1.01
CA SER A 30 -23.91 -5.44 0.04
C SER A 30 -22.95 -4.72 -0.87
N ARG A 31 -21.66 -4.83 -0.55
CA ARG A 31 -20.60 -4.53 -1.50
C ARG A 31 -20.73 -5.56 -2.61
N ASP A 32 -21.00 -5.11 -3.83
CA ASP A 32 -20.84 -5.94 -5.02
C ASP A 32 -19.39 -6.42 -5.06
N LYS A 33 -19.19 -7.61 -4.50
CA LYS A 33 -18.02 -8.46 -4.72
C LYS A 33 -18.34 -9.30 -5.94
N THR A 34 -18.64 -8.68 -7.06
CA THR A 34 -18.53 -9.37 -8.34
C THR A 34 -17.07 -9.74 -8.44
N GLN A 35 -16.76 -11.01 -8.12
CA GLN A 35 -15.47 -11.60 -8.45
C GLN A 35 -15.42 -11.58 -9.96
N ASP A 36 -14.77 -10.55 -10.49
CA ASP A 36 -14.49 -10.47 -11.90
C ASP A 36 -13.47 -11.56 -12.21
N LEU A 37 -13.98 -12.73 -12.62
CA LEU A 37 -13.17 -13.90 -12.94
C LEU A 37 -12.17 -13.58 -14.07
N ASP A 38 -12.50 -12.62 -14.94
CA ASP A 38 -11.59 -12.14 -15.97
C ASP A 38 -10.40 -11.43 -15.33
N LEU A 39 -10.64 -10.48 -14.41
CA LEU A 39 -9.57 -9.81 -13.66
C LEU A 39 -8.67 -10.79 -12.90
N GLN A 40 -9.27 -11.80 -12.24
CA GLN A 40 -8.48 -12.82 -11.54
C GLN A 40 -7.59 -13.62 -12.48
N SER A 41 -8.09 -13.97 -13.66
CA SER A 41 -7.32 -14.71 -14.67
C SER A 41 -6.16 -13.86 -15.21
N GLN A 42 -6.39 -12.57 -15.47
CA GLN A 42 -5.38 -11.63 -15.95
C GLN A 42 -4.25 -11.45 -14.93
N VAL A 43 -4.58 -11.25 -13.65
CA VAL A 43 -3.58 -11.12 -12.58
C VAL A 43 -2.80 -12.42 -12.42
N SER A 44 -3.46 -13.58 -12.50
CA SER A 44 -2.79 -14.88 -12.40
C SER A 44 -1.77 -15.08 -13.53
N ALA A 45 -2.11 -14.72 -14.76
CA ALA A 45 -1.20 -14.79 -15.90
C ALA A 45 0.03 -13.88 -15.71
N ILE A 46 -0.16 -12.65 -15.24
CA ILE A 46 0.95 -11.72 -14.93
C ILE A 46 1.89 -12.33 -13.88
N LEU A 47 1.35 -12.92 -12.82
CA LEU A 47 2.16 -13.54 -11.77
C LEU A 47 2.96 -14.75 -12.28
N GLU A 48 2.39 -15.56 -13.16
CA GLU A 48 3.08 -16.68 -13.80
C GLU A 48 4.19 -16.21 -14.74
N GLU A 49 3.95 -15.15 -15.49
CA GLU A 49 4.94 -14.54 -16.38
C GLU A 49 6.15 -14.01 -15.60
N ILE A 50 5.91 -13.25 -14.53
CA ILE A 50 6.98 -12.75 -13.63
C ILE A 50 7.75 -13.91 -13.00
N ARG A 51 7.08 -14.98 -12.56
CA ARG A 51 7.75 -16.14 -11.94
C ARG A 51 8.65 -16.89 -12.92
N SER A 52 8.28 -16.95 -14.18
CA SER A 52 9.01 -17.72 -15.20
C SER A 52 10.14 -16.92 -15.85
N GLN A 53 9.94 -15.62 -16.06
CA GLN A 53 10.84 -14.77 -16.86
C GLN A 53 11.54 -13.66 -16.05
N GLY A 54 11.13 -13.43 -14.79
CA GLY A 54 11.75 -12.45 -13.90
C GLY A 54 11.76 -11.04 -14.49
N ASP A 55 12.94 -10.42 -14.49
CA ASP A 55 13.16 -9.02 -14.91
C ASP A 55 12.68 -8.72 -16.32
N ALA A 56 12.80 -9.68 -17.24
CA ALA A 56 12.37 -9.49 -18.63
C ALA A 56 10.85 -9.23 -18.72
N ALA A 57 10.06 -10.01 -17.98
CA ALA A 57 8.62 -9.80 -17.88
C ALA A 57 8.28 -8.51 -17.14
N LEU A 58 9.01 -8.17 -16.07
CA LEU A 58 8.78 -6.92 -15.34
C LEU A 58 9.00 -5.68 -16.22
N ILE A 59 10.03 -5.69 -17.06
CA ILE A 59 10.32 -4.62 -18.02
C ILE A 59 9.20 -4.52 -19.07
N GLU A 60 8.77 -5.65 -19.67
CA GLU A 60 7.64 -5.69 -20.61
C GLU A 60 6.38 -5.09 -19.99
N LEU A 61 6.00 -5.59 -18.81
CA LEU A 61 4.79 -5.19 -18.12
C LEU A 61 4.83 -3.71 -17.73
N THR A 62 5.99 -3.22 -17.28
CA THR A 62 6.18 -1.79 -16.97
C THR A 62 6.02 -0.93 -18.22
N ASN A 63 6.62 -1.32 -19.34
CA ASN A 63 6.49 -0.57 -20.59
C ASN A 63 5.05 -0.57 -21.11
N ARG A 64 4.34 -1.70 -20.97
CA ARG A 64 2.95 -1.86 -21.41
C ARG A 64 1.93 -1.14 -20.53
N LEU A 65 2.01 -1.31 -19.21
CA LEU A 65 1.02 -0.82 -18.26
C LEU A 65 1.29 0.63 -17.83
N ASP A 66 2.56 0.97 -17.57
CA ASP A 66 2.97 2.31 -17.14
C ASP A 66 3.35 3.21 -18.32
N ARG A 67 3.41 2.70 -19.57
CA ARG A 67 3.80 3.46 -20.78
C ARG A 67 5.19 4.09 -20.64
N ARG A 68 6.13 3.28 -20.15
CA ARG A 68 7.56 3.64 -20.06
C ARG A 68 8.33 3.04 -21.25
N ALA A 69 9.64 3.33 -21.30
CA ALA A 69 10.56 2.84 -22.33
C ALA A 69 11.84 2.25 -21.70
N VAL A 70 11.66 1.47 -20.64
CA VAL A 70 12.73 0.85 -19.85
C VAL A 70 13.44 -0.24 -20.68
N GLN A 71 14.76 -0.25 -20.66
CA GLN A 71 15.58 -1.24 -21.38
C GLN A 71 16.30 -2.19 -20.42
N GLN A 72 16.67 -1.71 -19.23
CA GLN A 72 17.40 -2.45 -18.21
C GLN A 72 16.69 -2.36 -16.87
N ILE A 73 16.79 -3.43 -16.08
CA ILE A 73 16.12 -3.51 -14.78
C ILE A 73 16.62 -2.44 -13.80
N SER A 74 17.89 -2.05 -13.90
CA SER A 74 18.51 -1.01 -13.08
C SER A 74 17.82 0.35 -13.22
N GLU A 75 17.15 0.63 -14.34
CA GLU A 75 16.39 1.87 -14.57
C GLU A 75 15.06 1.93 -13.79
N LEU A 76 14.64 0.81 -13.18
CA LEU A 76 13.50 0.78 -12.26
C LEU A 76 13.91 1.12 -10.82
N CYS A 77 15.21 1.11 -10.52
CA CYS A 77 15.72 1.38 -9.18
C CYS A 77 16.03 2.87 -9.01
N ILE A 78 15.45 3.47 -7.97
CA ILE A 78 15.72 4.87 -7.60
C ILE A 78 16.88 4.91 -6.61
N GLY A 79 17.95 5.63 -6.98
CA GLY A 79 19.15 5.78 -6.16
C GLY A 79 19.01 6.83 -5.05
N ALA A 80 19.95 6.80 -4.09
CA ALA A 80 19.97 7.76 -2.98
C ALA A 80 20.12 9.22 -3.45
N GLU A 81 20.88 9.46 -4.52
CA GLU A 81 21.05 10.79 -5.10
C GLU A 81 19.75 11.30 -5.70
N GLU A 82 19.01 10.46 -6.43
CA GLU A 82 17.71 10.83 -7.01
C GLU A 82 16.68 11.14 -5.93
N MET A 83 16.61 10.35 -4.86
CA MET A 83 15.75 10.65 -3.70
C MET A 83 16.13 11.97 -3.03
N THR A 84 17.43 12.28 -2.93
CA THR A 84 17.92 13.54 -2.35
C THR A 84 17.54 14.74 -3.21
N LEU A 85 17.69 14.62 -4.52
CA LEU A 85 17.29 15.64 -5.49
C LEU A 85 15.78 15.86 -5.47
N ALA A 86 14.99 14.78 -5.45
CA ALA A 86 13.54 14.84 -5.35
C ALA A 86 13.12 15.57 -4.07
N THR A 87 13.70 15.21 -2.92
CA THR A 87 13.44 15.87 -1.63
C THR A 87 13.79 17.36 -1.67
N SER A 88 14.90 17.72 -2.32
CA SER A 88 15.34 19.11 -2.45
C SER A 88 14.43 19.97 -3.33
N SER A 89 13.64 19.35 -4.21
CA SER A 89 12.65 20.05 -5.06
C SER A 89 11.30 20.28 -4.35
N VAL A 90 11.07 19.65 -3.20
CA VAL A 90 9.86 19.83 -2.39
C VAL A 90 10.00 21.09 -1.52
N GLU A 91 8.91 21.86 -1.39
CA GLU A 91 8.87 23.03 -0.52
C GLU A 91 9.24 22.66 0.94
N LYS A 92 10.07 23.50 1.57
CA LYS A 92 10.56 23.25 2.94
C LYS A 92 9.44 23.02 3.94
N GLN A 93 8.34 23.77 3.84
CA GLN A 93 7.19 23.62 4.73
C GLN A 93 6.53 22.25 4.59
N THR A 94 6.46 21.72 3.36
CA THR A 94 5.93 20.38 3.09
C THR A 94 6.85 19.30 3.66
N VAL A 95 8.17 19.42 3.49
CA VAL A 95 9.13 18.50 4.11
C VAL A 95 9.01 18.50 5.64
N GLN A 96 8.86 19.68 6.26
CA GLN A 96 8.63 19.79 7.69
C GLN A 96 7.33 19.11 8.14
N ALA A 97 6.25 19.24 7.36
CA ALA A 97 4.99 18.57 7.65
C ALA A 97 5.13 17.03 7.55
N LEU A 98 5.85 16.53 6.54
CA LEU A 98 6.16 15.10 6.41
C LEU A 98 6.97 14.59 7.60
N GLN A 99 8.00 15.32 8.02
CA GLN A 99 8.80 14.98 9.19
C GLN A 99 7.95 14.94 10.47
N GLN A 100 7.07 15.93 10.66
CA GLN A 100 6.18 15.97 11.81
C GLN A 100 5.21 14.76 11.82
N ALA A 101 4.67 14.40 10.66
CA ALA A 101 3.83 13.22 10.52
C ALA A 101 4.64 11.95 10.84
N ALA A 102 5.85 11.81 10.27
CA ALA A 102 6.73 10.68 10.50
C ALA A 102 7.04 10.48 11.99
N ASP A 103 7.36 11.57 12.69
CA ASP A 103 7.68 11.52 14.12
C ASP A 103 6.48 11.11 14.98
N ARG A 104 5.27 11.57 14.63
CA ARG A 104 4.04 11.17 15.32
C ARG A 104 3.71 9.70 15.08
N ILE A 105 3.84 9.23 13.83
CA ILE A 105 3.62 7.83 13.45
C ILE A 105 4.61 6.94 14.21
N ARG A 106 5.89 7.33 14.23
CA ARG A 106 6.94 6.60 14.95
C ARG A 106 6.63 6.49 16.44
N LYS A 107 6.39 7.62 17.11
CA LYS A 107 6.07 7.65 18.55
C LYS A 107 4.87 6.78 18.91
N PHE A 108 3.86 6.74 18.05
CA PHE A 108 2.69 5.90 18.27
C PHE A 108 3.03 4.41 18.16
N HIS A 109 3.70 4.00 17.08
CA HIS A 109 4.05 2.59 16.85
C HIS A 109 5.10 2.07 17.83
N GLU A 110 6.02 2.92 18.31
CA GLU A 110 6.98 2.57 19.37
C GLU A 110 6.28 2.11 20.65
N LYS A 111 5.08 2.64 20.94
CA LYS A 111 4.27 2.22 22.09
C LYS A 111 3.55 0.88 21.89
N GLN A 112 3.48 0.39 20.66
CA GLN A 112 2.83 -0.87 20.30
C GLN A 112 3.81 -2.05 20.19
N VAL A 113 5.12 -1.79 20.27
CA VAL A 113 6.15 -2.82 20.19
C VAL A 113 6.01 -3.78 21.37
N GLN A 114 5.86 -5.07 21.05
CA GLN A 114 5.80 -6.14 22.05
C GLN A 114 7.19 -6.68 22.33
N SER A 115 7.51 -6.89 23.60
CA SER A 115 8.75 -7.55 24.01
C SER A 115 8.59 -9.07 24.01
N SER A 116 9.65 -9.78 23.67
CA SER A 116 9.73 -11.22 23.93
C SER A 116 9.65 -11.47 25.44
N TRP A 117 9.07 -12.59 25.85
CA TRP A 117 8.93 -12.95 27.26
C TRP A 117 9.07 -14.46 27.46
N SER A 118 9.43 -14.85 28.68
CA SER A 118 9.50 -16.25 29.12
C SER A 118 9.16 -16.35 30.60
N PHE A 119 8.66 -17.50 31.04
CA PHE A 119 8.42 -17.83 32.43
C PHE A 119 8.58 -19.34 32.67
N GLU A 120 8.77 -19.73 33.92
CA GLU A 120 8.73 -21.12 34.37
C GLU A 120 7.37 -21.43 34.99
N ASP A 121 6.73 -22.53 34.60
CA ASP A 121 5.45 -22.93 35.16
C ASP A 121 5.60 -23.74 36.47
N GLU A 122 4.47 -24.10 37.08
CA GLU A 122 4.45 -24.85 38.35
C GLU A 122 5.01 -26.28 38.26
N TRP A 123 5.24 -26.78 37.04
CA TRP A 123 5.84 -28.09 36.77
C TRP A 123 7.32 -28.01 36.35
N GLY A 124 7.91 -26.80 36.34
CA GLY A 124 9.30 -26.56 35.96
C GLY A 124 9.55 -26.45 34.45
N ASN A 125 8.51 -26.32 33.63
CA ASN A 125 8.68 -26.11 32.19
C ASN A 125 9.00 -24.65 31.88
N GLN A 126 9.93 -24.42 30.95
CA GLN A 126 10.21 -23.08 30.40
C GLN A 126 9.28 -22.79 29.22
N LEU A 127 8.40 -21.80 29.38
CA LEU A 127 7.44 -21.36 28.39
C LEU A 127 7.72 -19.91 27.99
N GLY A 128 7.34 -19.50 26.77
CA GLY A 128 7.64 -18.15 26.31
C GLY A 128 7.09 -17.82 24.92
N GLN A 129 7.21 -16.54 24.57
CA GLN A 129 6.96 -16.03 23.23
C GLN A 129 8.17 -15.24 22.75
N ARG A 130 8.73 -15.65 21.61
CA ARG A 130 9.78 -14.92 20.92
C ARG A 130 9.16 -14.07 19.81
N ILE A 131 9.32 -12.76 19.92
CA ILE A 131 8.83 -11.77 18.97
C ILE A 131 10.03 -11.25 18.19
N GLN A 132 10.00 -11.40 16.86
CA GLN A 132 11.08 -10.99 15.98
C GLN A 132 10.51 -10.32 14.74
N ALA A 133 11.24 -9.32 14.24
CA ALA A 133 10.93 -8.69 12.97
C ALA A 133 11.09 -9.67 11.81
N ILE A 134 10.31 -9.45 10.75
CA ILE A 134 10.62 -10.04 9.45
C ILE A 134 11.90 -9.39 8.92
N GLN A 135 12.75 -10.15 8.24
CA GLN A 135 14.02 -9.64 7.71
C GLN A 135 13.82 -8.57 6.62
N ARG A 136 12.83 -8.79 5.74
CA ARG A 136 12.57 -7.96 4.57
C ARG A 136 11.09 -7.82 4.30
N VAL A 137 10.65 -6.62 3.91
CA VAL A 137 9.26 -6.37 3.49
C VAL A 137 9.22 -5.57 2.20
N GLY A 138 8.27 -5.91 1.34
CA GLY A 138 7.88 -5.09 0.19
C GLY A 138 6.66 -4.25 0.56
N ILE A 139 6.69 -2.95 0.29
CA ILE A 139 5.55 -2.05 0.46
C ILE A 139 5.15 -1.49 -0.89
N TYR A 140 3.86 -1.59 -1.22
CA TYR A 140 3.32 -1.01 -2.44
C TYR A 140 2.72 0.36 -2.12
N VAL A 141 3.16 1.39 -2.85
CA VAL A 141 2.56 2.73 -2.78
C VAL A 141 1.99 3.06 -4.16
N PRO A 142 0.70 3.43 -4.25
CA PRO A 142 0.10 3.82 -5.51
C PRO A 142 0.87 4.98 -6.18
N GLY A 143 1.01 4.90 -7.51
CA GLY A 143 1.70 5.90 -8.33
C GLY A 143 0.77 6.90 -9.01
N GLY A 144 1.35 7.78 -9.82
CA GLY A 144 0.60 8.74 -10.64
C GLY A 144 -0.16 9.80 -9.83
N GLN A 145 -1.41 10.08 -10.22
CA GLN A 145 -2.25 11.11 -9.56
C GLN A 145 -2.73 10.71 -8.16
N ALA A 146 -2.64 9.42 -7.80
CA ALA A 146 -2.99 8.90 -6.49
C ALA A 146 -1.76 8.70 -5.58
N ALA A 147 -0.64 9.36 -5.90
CA ALA A 147 0.60 9.24 -5.15
C ALA A 147 0.50 9.95 -3.79
N TYR A 148 0.32 9.16 -2.73
CA TYR A 148 0.15 9.66 -1.36
C TYR A 148 1.40 9.40 -0.51
N PRO A 149 2.15 10.45 -0.11
CA PRO A 149 3.31 10.28 0.77
C PRO A 149 2.91 9.72 2.14
N SER A 150 1.67 9.95 2.59
CA SER A 150 1.15 9.35 3.82
C SER A 150 1.13 7.82 3.78
N SER A 151 0.86 7.20 2.63
CA SER A 151 0.90 5.74 2.48
C SER A 151 2.33 5.21 2.61
N MET A 152 3.33 5.94 2.09
CA MET A 152 4.74 5.60 2.29
C MET A 152 5.09 5.61 3.78
N LEU A 153 4.80 6.73 4.48
CA LEU A 153 5.08 6.88 5.91
C LEU A 153 4.39 5.80 6.75
N MET A 154 3.10 5.56 6.52
CA MET A 154 2.29 4.62 7.30
C MET A 154 2.67 3.15 7.07
N ASN A 155 3.36 2.81 5.98
CA ASN A 155 3.85 1.44 5.74
C ASN A 155 5.32 1.29 6.19
N ALA A 156 6.19 2.23 5.82
CA ALA A 156 7.62 2.13 6.08
C ALA A 156 7.97 2.31 7.57
N ILE A 157 7.34 3.27 8.25
CA ILE A 157 7.70 3.59 9.65
C ILE A 157 7.35 2.44 10.61
N PRO A 158 6.14 1.81 10.56
CA PRO A 158 5.86 0.67 11.42
C PRO A 158 6.80 -0.51 11.17
N ALA A 159 7.18 -0.76 9.91
CA ALA A 159 8.17 -1.78 9.57
C ALA A 159 9.55 -1.48 10.18
N ARG A 160 10.02 -0.22 10.09
CA ARG A 160 11.26 0.22 10.76
C ARG A 160 11.18 0.05 12.28
N VAL A 161 10.08 0.50 12.90
CA VAL A 161 9.86 0.41 14.34
C VAL A 161 9.81 -1.05 14.81
N ALA A 162 9.23 -1.95 14.03
CA ALA A 162 9.22 -3.38 14.32
C ALA A 162 10.62 -4.03 14.24
N GLY A 163 11.61 -3.37 13.63
CA GLY A 163 12.97 -3.86 13.48
C GLY A 163 13.29 -4.50 12.13
N VAL A 164 12.49 -4.24 11.09
CA VAL A 164 12.74 -4.75 9.74
C VAL A 164 14.01 -4.10 9.16
N THR A 165 14.96 -4.91 8.72
CA THR A 165 16.26 -4.44 8.21
C THR A 165 16.19 -3.94 6.77
N GLU A 166 15.40 -4.58 5.92
CA GLU A 166 15.27 -4.23 4.51
C GLU A 166 13.81 -3.91 4.16
N ILE A 167 13.56 -2.70 3.69
CA ILE A 167 12.24 -2.24 3.28
C ILE A 167 12.35 -1.78 1.84
N ILE A 168 11.62 -2.44 0.95
CA ILE A 168 11.61 -2.15 -0.49
C ILE A 168 10.26 -1.54 -0.82
N ALA A 169 10.26 -0.30 -1.28
CA ALA A 169 9.05 0.36 -1.75
C ALA A 169 8.92 0.23 -3.27
N THR A 170 7.74 -0.12 -3.75
CA THR A 170 7.40 -0.11 -5.18
C THR A 170 6.36 0.95 -5.46
N VAL A 171 6.67 1.83 -6.41
CA VAL A 171 5.81 2.95 -6.82
C VAL A 171 5.75 2.98 -8.34
N PRO A 172 4.61 2.65 -8.97
CA PRO A 172 4.45 2.79 -10.42
C PRO A 172 4.71 4.23 -10.88
N ALA A 173 5.32 4.39 -12.04
CA ALA A 173 5.71 5.70 -12.59
C ALA A 173 5.08 5.91 -13.97
N PRO A 174 3.74 5.98 -14.07
CA PRO A 174 3.06 6.05 -15.36
C PRO A 174 3.51 7.29 -16.14
N ASN A 175 3.94 7.09 -17.39
CA ASN A 175 4.54 8.11 -18.26
C ASN A 175 5.78 8.80 -17.64
N ASN A 176 6.58 8.05 -16.87
CA ASN A 176 7.74 8.55 -16.12
C ASN A 176 7.40 9.62 -15.06
N LEU A 177 6.14 9.68 -14.61
CA LEU A 177 5.72 10.60 -13.57
C LEU A 177 5.88 9.98 -12.18
N LEU A 178 6.88 10.46 -11.44
CA LEU A 178 7.07 10.18 -10.02
C LEU A 178 6.76 11.44 -9.21
N ASN A 179 6.05 11.26 -8.09
CA ASN A 179 5.76 12.37 -7.19
C ASN A 179 6.95 12.60 -6.23
N PRO A 180 7.63 13.76 -6.28
CA PRO A 180 8.77 14.04 -5.39
C PRO A 180 8.41 13.97 -3.91
N MET A 181 7.16 14.24 -3.53
CA MET A 181 6.70 14.11 -2.15
C MET A 181 6.71 12.66 -1.67
N VAL A 182 6.44 11.69 -2.56
CA VAL A 182 6.50 10.26 -2.20
C VAL A 182 7.93 9.81 -2.01
N LEU A 183 8.88 10.37 -2.77
CA LEU A 183 10.31 10.10 -2.61
C LEU A 183 10.90 10.79 -1.37
N ALA A 184 10.33 11.93 -0.96
CA ALA A 184 10.72 12.66 0.24
C ALA A 184 10.17 12.08 1.55
N ALA A 185 9.16 11.21 1.47
CA ALA A 185 8.45 10.60 2.60
C ALA A 185 9.15 9.34 3.09
#